data_AF-A0A3C0KB78-F1
#
_entry.id   AF-A0A3C0KB78-F1
#
_cell.length_a   1.000
_cell.length_b   1.000
_cell.length_c   1.000
_cell.angle_alpha   90.00
_cell.angle_beta   90.00
_cell.angle_gamma   90.00
#
_symmetry.space_group_name_H-M   'P 1'
#
loop_
_entity.id
_entity.type
_entity.pdbx_description
1 polymer ?
#
loop_
_entity_poly.entity_id
_entity_poly.type
_entity_poly.pdbx_seq_one_letter_code
_entity_poly.pdbx_strand_id
1 'polypeptide(L)'
;MHQQIFVNLPIDNMARSQAFFRALGYEFNPEFTNDQGACMVVGKNLYVMLLVKDFYQTFTSKTIADARTTSEVLVCFSCDSREEVDTL
;
A
#
# COMPACT_ATOMS: atom_id res chain seq x y z
N MET A 1 -16.98 16.89 -1.94
CA MET A 1 -17.05 15.43 -2.16
C MET A 1 -15.70 14.95 -2.67
N HIS A 2 -15.13 13.91 -2.05
CA HIS A 2 -13.81 13.38 -2.43
C HIS A 2 -13.88 12.54 -3.71
N GLN A 3 -12.86 12.60 -4.55
CA GLN A 3 -12.81 11.92 -5.85
C GLN A 3 -11.93 10.67 -5.85
N GLN A 4 -10.98 10.60 -4.91
CA GLN A 4 -9.94 9.58 -4.83
C GLN A 4 -9.69 9.21 -3.36
N ILE A 5 -9.15 8.01 -3.15
CA ILE A 5 -8.68 7.55 -1.84
C ILE A 5 -7.24 7.05 -1.95
N PHE A 6 -6.43 7.41 -0.96
CA PHE A 6 -5.06 6.96 -0.76
C PHE A 6 -4.95 6.34 0.62
N VAL A 7 -4.61 5.05 0.68
CA VAL A 7 -4.29 4.36 1.93
C VAL A 7 -2.78 4.38 2.10
N ASN A 8 -2.27 5.13 3.07
CA ASN A 8 -0.83 5.20 3.34
C ASN A 8 -0.44 4.07 4.29
N LEU A 9 0.47 3.20 3.87
CA LEU A 9 0.96 2.08 4.65
C LEU A 9 2.47 2.20 4.89
N PRO A 10 2.94 2.11 6.15
CA PRO A 10 4.36 2.12 6.46
C PRO A 10 5.00 0.79 6.05
N ILE A 11 6.15 0.86 5.38
CA ILE A 11 6.92 -0.31 4.93
C ILE A 11 8.37 -0.23 5.40
N ASP A 12 9.00 -1.40 5.56
CA ASP A 12 10.42 -1.50 5.95
C ASP A 12 11.38 -1.40 4.75
N ASN A 13 10.97 -1.87 3.56
CA ASN A 13 11.87 -1.94 2.41
C ASN A 13 11.13 -1.78 1.08
N MET A 14 11.45 -0.71 0.34
CA MET A 14 10.79 -0.35 -0.91
C MET A 14 10.89 -1.43 -1.98
N ALA A 15 12.10 -1.95 -2.24
CA ALA A 15 12.33 -2.94 -3.30
C ALA A 15 11.54 -4.24 -3.04
N ARG A 16 11.57 -4.73 -1.80
CA ARG A 16 10.81 -5.93 -1.41
C ARG A 16 9.31 -5.72 -1.52
N SER A 17 8.81 -4.58 -1.05
CA SER A 17 7.39 -4.26 -1.12
C SER A 17 6.90 -4.13 -2.56
N GLN A 18 7.62 -3.41 -3.43
CA GLN A 18 7.24 -3.32 -4.84
C GLN A 18 7.30 -4.67 -5.54
N ALA A 19 8.32 -5.49 -5.29
CA ALA A 19 8.43 -6.82 -5.88
C ALA A 19 7.25 -7.73 -5.47
N PHE A 20 6.86 -7.69 -4.20
CA PHE A 20 5.71 -8.43 -3.68
C PHE A 20 4.41 -8.02 -4.39
N PHE A 21 4.07 -6.74 -4.42
CA PHE A 21 2.82 -6.30 -5.03
C PHE A 21 2.81 -6.41 -6.56
N ARG A 22 3.96 -6.27 -7.23
CA ARG A 22 4.06 -6.60 -8.67
C ARG A 22 3.81 -8.08 -8.96
N ALA A 23 4.24 -8.98 -8.07
CA ALA A 23 3.96 -10.41 -8.23
C ALA A 23 2.46 -10.72 -8.12
N LEU A 24 1.70 -9.89 -7.40
CA LEU A 24 0.23 -9.94 -7.33
C LEU A 24 -0.46 -9.22 -8.50
N GLY A 25 0.30 -8.72 -9.49
CA GLY A 25 -0.24 -8.05 -10.67
C GLY A 25 -0.50 -6.55 -10.52
N TYR A 26 -0.13 -5.93 -9.39
CA TYR A 26 -0.32 -4.49 -9.23
C TYR A 26 0.78 -3.67 -9.91
N GLU A 27 0.38 -2.53 -10.45
CA GLU A 27 1.27 -1.55 -11.04
C GLU A 27 1.49 -0.34 -10.12
N PHE A 28 2.56 0.39 -10.39
CA PHE A 28 2.92 1.59 -9.64
C PHE A 28 2.93 2.80 -10.57
N ASN A 29 2.28 3.89 -10.15
CA ASN A 29 2.31 5.14 -10.90
C ASN A 29 3.71 5.78 -10.77
N PRO A 30 4.50 5.90 -11.85
CA PRO A 30 5.87 6.40 -11.80
C PRO A 30 5.96 7.89 -11.43
N GLU A 31 4.93 8.70 -11.69
CA GLU A 31 4.91 10.12 -11.33
C GLU A 31 4.82 10.33 -9.82
N PHE A 32 4.25 9.37 -9.11
CA PHE A 32 4.09 9.36 -7.65
C PHE A 32 4.91 8.26 -6.96
N THR A 33 5.99 7.81 -7.60
CA THR A 33 6.88 6.78 -7.06
C THR A 33 8.33 7.22 -7.09
N ASN A 34 8.99 7.14 -5.95
CA ASN A 34 10.40 7.42 -5.74
C ASN A 34 10.96 6.50 -4.64
N ASP A 35 12.15 6.83 -4.10
CA ASP A 35 12.82 6.01 -3.10
C ASP A 35 12.15 6.04 -1.71
N GLN A 36 11.33 7.06 -1.42
CA GLN A 36 10.66 7.23 -0.12
C GLN A 36 9.20 6.77 -0.12
N GLY A 37 8.54 6.80 -1.28
CA GLY A 37 7.14 6.42 -1.43
C GLY A 37 6.85 5.82 -2.79
N ALA A 38 5.97 4.83 -2.84
CA ALA A 38 5.50 4.22 -4.09
C ALA A 38 3.97 4.19 -4.13
N CYS A 39 3.40 4.70 -5.22
CA CYS A 39 1.95 4.78 -5.43
C CYS A 39 1.46 3.54 -6.18
N MET A 40 0.93 2.56 -5.45
CA MET A 40 0.31 1.38 -6.02
C MET A 40 -1.11 1.71 -6.52
N VAL A 41 -1.40 1.37 -7.77
CA VAL A 41 -2.70 1.60 -8.40
C VAL A 41 -3.54 0.34 -8.25
N VAL A 42 -4.66 0.46 -7.54
CA VAL A 42 -5.60 -0.66 -7.29
C VAL A 42 -6.88 -0.52 -8.11
N GLY A 43 -7.19 0.69 -8.57
CA GLY A 43 -8.30 0.96 -9.47
C GLY A 43 -8.28 2.42 -9.92
N LYS A 44 -9.24 2.82 -10.75
CA LYS A 44 -9.29 4.15 -11.38
C LYS A 44 -9.08 5.31 -10.39
N ASN A 45 -9.60 5.19 -9.16
CA ASN A 45 -9.52 6.20 -8.10
C ASN A 45 -9.09 5.62 -6.75
N LEU A 46 -8.49 4.42 -6.74
CA LEU A 46 -8.13 3.67 -5.54
C LEU A 46 -6.61 3.46 -5.53
N TYR A 47 -5.94 4.01 -4.53
CA TYR A 47 -4.48 3.99 -4.45
C TYR A 47 -4.02 3.56 -3.06
N VAL A 48 -2.87 2.90 -3.02
CA VAL A 48 -2.14 2.60 -1.78
C VAL A 48 -0.75 3.20 -1.88
N MET A 49 -0.40 4.07 -0.95
CA MET A 49 0.95 4.61 -0.85
C MET A 49 1.77 3.75 0.09
N LEU A 50 2.79 3.08 -0.45
CA LEU A 50 3.78 2.36 0.35
C LEU A 50 4.88 3.35 0.72
N LEU A 51 5.01 3.69 2.00
CA LEU A 51 5.93 4.72 2.48
C LEU A 51 6.99 4.11 3.39
N VAL A 52 8.28 4.38 3.15
CA VAL A 52 9.32 3.94 4.09
C VAL A 52 9.06 4.55 5.47
N LYS A 53 9.25 3.78 6.54
CA LYS A 53 8.87 4.17 7.91
C LYS A 53 9.37 5.55 8.33
N ASP A 54 10.61 5.91 7.99
CA ASP A 54 11.19 7.22 8.33
C ASP A 54 10.41 8.36 7.67
N PHE A 55 9.97 8.18 6.42
CA PHE A 55 9.13 9.15 5.72
C PHE A 55 7.69 9.14 6.25
N TYR A 56 7.12 7.96 6.53
CA TYR A 56 5.79 7.87 7.17
C TYR A 56 5.75 8.62 8.51
N GLN A 57 6.82 8.53 9.31
CA GLN A 57 6.92 9.20 10.62
C GLN A 57 6.86 10.73 10.51
N THR A 58 7.17 11.33 9.35
CA THR A 58 7.01 12.79 9.19
C THR A 58 5.55 13.24 9.18
N PHE A 59 4.60 12.33 8.93
CA PHE A 59 3.16 12.63 8.88
C PHE A 59 2.46 12.49 10.23
N THR A 60 3.11 11.91 11.25
CA THR A 60 2.48 11.66 12.55
C THR A 60 3.50 11.71 13.68
N SER A 61 3.09 12.18 14.85
CA SER A 61 3.90 12.10 16.08
C SER A 61 3.70 10.80 16.87
N LYS A 62 2.76 9.95 16.43
CA LYS A 62 2.47 8.66 17.08
C LYS A 62 3.51 7.61 16.69
N THR A 63 3.70 6.63 17.58
CA THR A 63 4.44 5.42 17.27
C THR A 63 3.76 4.69 16.11
N ILE A 64 4.53 4.32 15.09
CA ILE A 64 4.06 3.46 13.99
C ILE A 64 3.78 2.06 14.54
N ALA A 65 2.58 1.52 14.28
CA ALA A 65 2.21 0.19 14.74
C ALA A 65 3.12 -0.90 14.15
N ASP A 66 3.55 -1.85 14.98
CA ASP A 66 4.16 -3.09 14.50
C ASP A 66 3.05 -4.04 14.05
N ALA A 67 2.85 -4.14 12.74
CA ALA A 67 1.80 -4.96 12.13
C ALA A 67 1.91 -6.46 12.43
N ARG A 68 3.04 -6.95 12.99
CA ARG A 68 3.18 -8.35 13.43
C ARG A 68 2.55 -8.62 14.79
N THR A 69 2.35 -7.58 15.60
CA THR A 69 1.87 -7.69 16.99
C THR A 69 0.62 -6.87 17.25
N THR A 70 0.35 -5.85 16.45
CA THR A 70 -0.76 -4.92 16.60
C THR A 70 -1.46 -4.72 15.27
N SER A 71 -2.79 -4.80 15.25
CA SER A 71 -3.60 -4.50 14.08
C SER A 71 -4.14 -3.07 14.17
N GLU A 72 -3.63 -2.18 13.32
CA GLU A 72 -4.11 -0.78 13.23
C GLU A 72 -5.25 -0.63 12.21
N VAL A 73 -5.14 -1.34 11.08
CA VAL A 73 -6.09 -1.28 9.98
C VAL A 73 -6.15 -2.63 9.25
N LEU A 74 -7.31 -2.96 8.71
CA LEU A 74 -7.51 -4.07 7.79
C LEU A 74 -7.96 -3.51 6.44
N VAL A 75 -7.16 -3.77 5.40
CA VAL A 75 -7.44 -3.29 4.03
C VAL A 75 -7.88 -4.49 3.19
N CYS A 76 -9.05 -4.39 2.57
CA CYS A 76 -9.63 -5.46 1.78
C CYS A 76 -9.86 -5.00 0.35
N PHE A 77 -9.55 -5.86 -0.62
CA PHE A 77 -9.87 -5.68 -2.02
C PHE A 77 -10.85 -6.77 -2.44
N SER A 78 -11.93 -6.39 -3.12
CA SER A 78 -12.89 -7.34 -3.67
C SER A 78 -12.31 -8.01 -4.91
N CYS A 79 -12.61 -9.29 -5.07
CA CYS A 79 -12.38 -10.07 -6.28
C CYS A 79 -13.74 -10.49 -6.86
N ASP A 80 -13.79 -10.82 -8.15
CA ASP A 80 -15.02 -11.15 -8.86
C ASP A 80 -15.52 -12.57 -8.51
N SER A 81 -14.65 -13.44 -8.00
CA SER A 81 -15.01 -14.78 -7.57
C SER A 81 -14.16 -15.29 -6.41
N ARG A 82 -14.59 -16.40 -5.81
CA ARG A 82 -13.81 -17.12 -4.79
C ARG A 82 -12.55 -17.72 -5.39
N GLU A 83 -12.64 -18.24 -6.60
CA GLU A 83 -11.53 -18.85 -7.31
C GLU A 83 -10.42 -17.84 -7.60
N GLU A 84 -10.76 -16.60 -7.92
CA GLU A 84 -9.78 -15.52 -8.10
C GLU A 84 -9.00 -15.28 -6.80
N VAL A 85 -9.69 -15.19 -5.65
CA VAL A 85 -9.05 -15.05 -4.33
C VAL A 85 -8.05 -16.18 -4.07
N ASP A 86 -8.41 -17.43 -4.40
CA ASP A 86 -7.55 -18.60 -4.16
C ASP A 86 -6.30 -18.64 -5.06
N THR A 87 -6.27 -17.86 -6.16
CA THR A 87 -5.15 -17.82 -7.12
C THR A 87 -4.14 -16.68 -6.91
N LEU A 88 -4.46 -15.71 -6.03
CA LEU A 88 -3.61 -14.58 -5.66
C LEU A 88 -2.58 -14.98 -4.59
#